data_AF-A0A6N6WNP8-F1
#
_entry.id   AF-A0A6N6WNP8-F1
#
_cell.length_a   1.000
_cell.length_b   1.000
_cell.length_c   1.000
_cell.angle_alpha   90.00
_cell.angle_beta   90.00
_cell.angle_gamma   90.00
#
_symmetry.space_group_name_H-M   'P 1'
#
loop_
_entity.id
_entity.type
_entity.pdbx_description
1 polymer ?
#
loop_
_entity_poly.entity_id
_entity_poly.type
_entity_poly.pdbx_seq_one_letter_code
_entity_poly.pdbx_strand_id
1 'polypeptide(L)'
;ALPSLLVSGMPEWQVHNPSDKHLQSWYCRQLRSALLFHEPRIAALQVNLKEAYCHTLAISLEIMLYHDDESLTFDLVWDNGGWRSATLENVS
;
A
#
# COMPACT_ATOMS: atom_id res chain seq x y z
N ALA A 1 7.07 -4.24 13.85
CA ALA A 1 7.41 -3.10 12.99
C ALA A 1 7.54 -3.61 11.58
N LEU A 2 7.04 -2.87 10.58
CA LEU A 2 7.12 -3.33 9.19
C LEU A 2 8.58 -3.36 8.70
N PRO A 3 8.97 -4.32 7.84
CA PRO A 3 10.28 -4.35 7.21
C PRO A 3 10.56 -3.08 6.39
N SER A 4 11.75 -2.48 6.53
CA SER A 4 12.14 -1.27 5.78
C SER A 4 12.07 -1.45 4.27
N LEU A 5 12.32 -2.67 3.77
CA LEU A 5 12.17 -3.02 2.36
C LEU A 5 10.74 -2.76 1.84
N LEU A 6 9.71 -2.98 2.68
CA LEU A 6 8.32 -2.75 2.32
C LEU A 6 7.89 -1.29 2.54
N VAL A 7 8.55 -0.58 3.46
CA VAL A 7 8.18 0.80 3.80
C VAL A 7 8.83 1.82 2.88
N SER A 8 10.13 1.70 2.60
CA SER A 8 10.86 2.67 1.77
C SER A 8 11.61 2.03 0.60
N GLY A 9 12.11 0.80 0.76
CA GLY A 9 12.92 0.14 -0.27
C GLY A 9 12.19 -0.08 -1.60
N MET A 10 10.95 -0.60 -1.59
CA MET A 10 10.16 -0.77 -2.81
C MET A 10 9.76 0.58 -3.46
N PRO A 11 9.22 1.56 -2.72
CA PRO A 11 8.98 2.89 -3.29
C PRO A 11 10.22 3.52 -3.94
N GLU A 12 11.37 3.51 -3.24
CA GLU A 12 12.64 4.05 -3.74
C GLU A 12 13.12 3.29 -4.99
N TRP A 13 13.01 1.96 -4.99
CA TRP A 13 13.35 1.13 -6.14
C TRP A 13 12.51 1.50 -7.37
N GLN A 14 11.20 1.66 -7.21
CA GLN A 14 10.29 1.93 -8.33
C GLN A 14 10.52 3.31 -8.98
N VAL A 15 11.03 4.30 -8.24
CA VAL A 15 11.38 5.62 -8.81
C VAL A 15 12.53 5.51 -9.83
N HIS A 16 13.44 4.57 -9.63
CA HIS A 16 14.67 4.44 -10.42
C HIS A 16 14.65 3.27 -11.42
N ASN A 17 13.63 2.43 -11.39
CA ASN A 17 13.58 1.20 -12.17
C ASN A 17 12.24 1.07 -12.92
N PRO A 18 12.24 0.38 -14.08
CA PRO A 18 11.00 0.03 -14.76
C PRO A 18 10.06 -0.79 -13.87
N SER A 19 8.76 -0.67 -14.12
CA SER A 19 7.77 -1.50 -13.44
C SER A 19 7.94 -2.99 -13.79
N ASP A 20 7.90 -3.84 -12.77
CA ASP A 20 7.96 -5.29 -12.90
C ASP A 20 6.75 -5.91 -12.19
N LYS A 21 5.89 -6.59 -12.95
CA LYS A 21 4.65 -7.20 -12.44
C LYS A 21 4.89 -8.29 -11.39
N HIS A 22 5.97 -9.04 -11.51
CA HIS A 22 6.30 -10.08 -10.53
C HIS A 22 6.77 -9.44 -9.21
N LEU A 23 7.60 -8.40 -9.29
CA LEU A 23 8.04 -7.65 -8.12
C LEU A 23 6.87 -6.94 -7.43
N GLN A 24 5.98 -6.32 -8.20
CA GLN A 24 4.76 -5.69 -7.69
C GLN A 24 3.82 -6.71 -7.00
N SER A 25 3.60 -7.87 -7.62
CA SER A 25 2.83 -8.96 -7.02
C SER A 25 3.48 -9.53 -5.76
N TRP A 26 4.80 -9.66 -5.74
CA TRP A 26 5.55 -10.03 -4.53
C TRP A 26 5.35 -8.98 -3.43
N TYR A 27 5.49 -7.70 -3.76
CA TYR A 27 5.35 -6.60 -2.81
C TYR A 27 3.96 -6.58 -2.15
N CYS A 28 2.88 -6.66 -2.94
CA CYS A 28 1.52 -6.72 -2.39
C CYS A 28 1.33 -7.91 -1.45
N ARG A 29 1.86 -9.09 -1.81
CA ARG A 29 1.78 -10.29 -0.95
C ARG A 29 2.51 -10.09 0.38
N GLN A 30 3.74 -9.57 0.34
CA GLN A 30 4.53 -9.37 1.56
C GLN A 30 3.95 -8.26 2.44
N LEU A 31 3.51 -7.16 1.85
CA LEU A 31 2.87 -6.06 2.58
C LEU A 31 1.58 -6.53 3.25
N ARG A 32 0.73 -7.29 2.54
CA ARG A 32 -0.48 -7.89 3.11
C ARG A 32 -0.15 -8.76 4.32
N SER A 33 0.81 -9.69 4.17
CA SER A 33 1.21 -10.57 5.28
C SER A 33 1.76 -9.80 6.48
N ALA A 34 2.57 -8.76 6.25
CA ALA A 34 3.16 -7.97 7.31
C ALA A 34 2.11 -7.13 8.05
N LEU A 35 1.13 -6.56 7.34
CA LEU A 35 0.02 -5.80 7.93
C LEU A 35 -0.88 -6.71 8.77
N LEU A 36 -1.30 -7.87 8.24
CA LEU A 36 -2.10 -8.85 8.99
C LEU A 36 -1.37 -9.37 10.23
N PHE A 37 -0.05 -9.52 10.17
CA PHE A 37 0.76 -9.96 11.31
C PHE A 37 0.86 -8.90 12.42
N HIS A 38 0.90 -7.61 12.06
CA HIS A 38 1.14 -6.53 13.01
C HIS A 38 -0.12 -5.78 13.47
N GLU A 39 -1.23 -5.88 12.75
CA GLU A 39 -2.48 -5.23 13.09
C GLU A 39 -3.59 -6.27 13.33
N PRO A 40 -3.76 -6.76 14.58
CA PRO A 40 -4.66 -7.86 14.90
C PRO A 40 -6.15 -7.51 14.74
N ARG A 41 -6.49 -6.23 14.54
CA ARG A 41 -7.87 -5.79 14.32
C ARG A 41 -8.37 -6.08 12.90
N ILE A 42 -7.46 -6.31 11.95
CA ILE A 42 -7.82 -6.60 10.56
C ILE A 42 -8.26 -8.05 10.42
N ALA A 43 -9.51 -8.25 10.00
CA ALA A 43 -10.08 -9.56 9.71
C ALA A 43 -9.73 -10.05 8.29
N ALA A 44 -9.74 -9.14 7.31
CA ALA A 44 -9.33 -9.41 5.94
C ALA A 44 -8.70 -8.18 5.30
N LEU A 45 -7.76 -8.40 4.36
CA LEU A 45 -7.01 -7.34 3.71
C LEU A 45 -6.75 -7.68 2.25
N GLN A 46 -7.05 -6.74 1.35
CA GLN A 46 -6.48 -6.71 0.01
C GLN A 46 -5.52 -5.53 -0.13
N VAL A 47 -4.47 -5.74 -0.93
CA VAL A 47 -3.43 -4.74 -1.19
C VAL A 47 -3.26 -4.64 -2.71
N ASN A 48 -3.62 -3.49 -3.25
CA ASN A 48 -3.61 -3.23 -4.68
C ASN A 48 -2.66 -2.07 -5.00
N LEU A 49 -1.97 -2.13 -6.14
CA LEU A 49 -1.22 -1.00 -6.66
C LEU A 49 -2.12 -0.17 -7.58
N LYS A 50 -2.06 1.16 -7.44
CA LYS A 50 -2.79 2.06 -8.33
C LYS A 50 -1.95 2.38 -9.57
N GLU A 51 -2.30 1.79 -10.70
CA GLU A 51 -1.57 1.94 -11.97
C GLU A 51 -1.54 3.38 -12.53
N ALA A 52 -2.46 4.24 -12.10
CA ALA A 52 -2.52 5.64 -12.53
C ALA A 52 -1.28 6.47 -12.11
N TYR A 53 -0.50 5.99 -11.13
CA TYR A 53 0.70 6.67 -10.64
C TYR A 53 1.94 6.03 -11.28
N CYS A 54 2.29 6.48 -12.49
CA CYS A 54 3.43 5.94 -13.23
C CYS A 54 4.81 6.40 -12.70
N HIS A 55 4.85 7.47 -11.91
CA HIS A 55 6.10 8.08 -11.41
C HIS A 55 6.34 7.88 -9.91
N THR A 56 5.37 7.29 -9.19
CA THR A 56 5.52 6.98 -7.77
C THR A 56 4.67 5.78 -7.38
N LEU A 57 5.01 5.12 -6.26
CA LEU A 57 4.23 4.00 -5.76
C LEU A 57 2.97 4.50 -5.05
N ALA A 58 1.82 4.06 -5.53
CA ALA A 58 0.54 4.29 -4.87
C ALA A 58 -0.13 2.95 -4.58
N ILE A 59 -0.63 2.80 -3.36
CA ILE A 59 -1.27 1.58 -2.88
C ILE A 59 -2.68 1.88 -2.38
N SER A 60 -3.57 0.91 -2.55
CA SER A 60 -4.90 0.90 -1.96
C SER A 60 -5.00 -0.30 -1.03
N LEU A 61 -5.41 -0.05 0.21
CA LEU A 61 -5.66 -1.06 1.22
C LEU A 61 -7.18 -1.17 1.40
N GLU A 62 -7.74 -2.33 1.04
CA GLU A 62 -9.15 -2.64 1.29
C GLU A 62 -9.20 -3.55 2.52
N ILE A 63 -9.75 -3.02 3.61
CA ILE A 63 -9.63 -3.56 4.95
C ILE A 63 -11.03 -3.92 5.47
N MET A 64 -11.18 -5.14 5.98
CA MET A 64 -12.30 -5.52 6.84
C MET A 64 -11.79 -5.62 8.27
N LEU A 65 -12.46 -4.97 9.21
CA LEU A 65 -12.12 -5.05 10.63
C LEU A 65 -13.01 -6.07 11.34
N TYR A 66 -12.52 -6.65 12.44
CA TYR A 66 -13.40 -7.39 13.33
C TYR A 66 -14.40 -6.44 13.99
N HIS A 67 -15.67 -6.86 14.04
CA HIS A 67 -16.76 -6.11 14.67
C HIS A 67 -17.11 -4.78 13.98
N ASP A 68 -16.72 -4.63 12.71
CA ASP A 68 -17.16 -3.55 11.84
C ASP A 68 -17.83 -4.17 10.62
N ASP A 69 -19.04 -3.70 10.29
CA ASP A 69 -19.81 -4.20 9.16
C ASP A 69 -19.45 -3.48 7.85
N GLU A 70 -18.72 -2.35 7.93
CA GLU A 70 -18.26 -1.59 6.78
C GLU A 70 -16.80 -1.89 6.44
N SER A 71 -16.49 -1.88 5.14
CA SER A 71 -15.11 -1.95 4.67
C SER A 71 -14.45 -0.58 4.75
N LEU A 72 -13.18 -0.56 5.18
CA LEU A 72 -12.34 0.63 5.15
C LEU A 72 -11.44 0.56 3.92
N THR A 73 -11.48 1.59 3.09
CA THR A 73 -10.47 1.80 2.04
C THR A 73 -9.47 2.85 2.51
N PHE A 74 -8.19 2.51 2.46
CA PHE A 74 -7.12 3.46 2.79
C PHE A 74 -6.10 3.53 1.67
N ASP A 75 -6.05 4.70 1.04
CA ASP A 75 -5.17 4.96 -0.10
C ASP A 75 -3.92 5.71 0.34
N LEU A 76 -2.77 5.20 -0.06
CA LEU A 76 -1.48 5.77 0.29
C LEU A 76 -0.65 6.03 -0.97
N VAL A 77 -0.06 7.21 -1.05
CA VAL A 77 0.85 7.59 -2.12
C VAL A 77 2.21 7.89 -1.52
N TRP A 78 3.26 7.33 -2.10
CA TRP A 78 4.62 7.69 -1.75
C TRP A 78 4.96 9.05 -2.36
N ASP A 79 5.32 10.01 -1.53
CA ASP A 79 5.71 11.35 -1.98
C ASP A 79 6.72 11.97 -0.99
N ASN A 80 7.73 12.64 -1.53
CA ASN A 80 8.75 13.34 -0.74
C ASN A 80 9.39 12.49 0.38
N GLY A 81 9.67 11.22 0.10
CA GLY A 81 10.35 10.31 1.02
C GLY A 81 9.46 9.69 2.11
N GLY A 82 8.14 9.76 1.97
CA GLY A 82 7.21 9.14 2.92
C GLY A 82 5.85 8.81 2.32
N TRP A 83 5.04 8.07 3.10
CA TRP A 83 3.67 7.74 2.73
C TRP A 83 2.70 8.87 3.15
N ARG A 84 1.82 9.27 2.23
CA ARG A 84 0.74 10.23 2.48
C ARG A 84 -0.61 9.59 2.24
N SER A 85 -1.57 9.86 3.12
CA SER A 85 -2.98 9.51 2.89
C SER A 85 -3.50 10.28 1.68
N ALA A 86 -3.98 9.56 0.69
CA ALA A 86 -4.76 10.13 -0.41
C ALA A 86 -6.23 10.12 0.00
N THR A 87 -6.62 10.98 0.94
CA THR A 87 -8.04 11.28 1.13
C THR A 87 -8.55 11.99 -0.13
N LEU A 88 -9.77 11.65 -0.56
CA LEU A 88 -10.55 12.33 -1.60
C LEU A 88 -10.83 13.80 -1.21
N GLU A 89 -9.80 14.62 -1.06
CA GLU A 89 -9.93 16.07 -1.02
C GLU A 89 -9.07 16.66 -2.14
N ASN A 90 -9.78 17.03 -3.21
CA ASN A 90 -9.36 17.93 -4.28
C ASN A 90 -8.12 17.55 -5.10
N VAL A 91 -8.34 16.70 -6.10
CA VAL A 91 -7.81 17.01 -7.44
C VAL A 91 -8.78 18.02 -8.05
N SER A 92 -8.46 19.30 -7.93
CA SER A 92 -9.07 20.39 -8.71
C SER A 92 -8.24 20.65 -9.96
#